data_AF-A0A933DVE0-F1
#
_entry.id   AF-A0A933DVE0-F1
#
_cell.length_a   1.000
_cell.length_b   1.000
_cell.length_c   1.000
_cell.angle_alpha   90.00
_cell.angle_beta   90.00
_cell.angle_gamma   90.00
#
_symmetry.space_group_name_H-M   'P 1'
#
loop_
_entity.id
_entity.type
_entity.pdbx_description
1 polymer ?
#
loop_
_entity_poly.entity_id
_entity_poly.type
_entity_poly.pdbx_seq_one_letter_code
_entity_poly.pdbx_strand_id
1 'polypeptide(L)' 'MRPHLNSPDFPQFTDENLKKMAVDISDPIYAIDDQTAIKVDNKEIEIISEGKYLTYNLK' A
#
# COMPACT_ATOMS: atom_id res chain seq x y z
N MET A 1 2.92 3.39 -5.01
CA MET A 1 2.73 3.32 -3.55
C MET A 1 1.52 4.17 -3.18
N ARG A 2 0.66 3.67 -2.29
CA ARG A 2 -0.56 4.35 -1.80
C ARG A 2 -0.47 4.46 -0.26
N PRO A 3 -0.14 5.62 0.30
CA PRO A 3 -0.04 5.79 1.75
C PRO A 3 -1.43 5.89 2.41
N HIS A 4 -1.47 5.95 3.74
CA HIS A 4 -2.66 6.23 4.53
C HIS A 4 -3.76 5.14 4.43
N LEU A 5 -3.36 3.87 4.31
CA LEU A 5 -4.29 2.75 4.34
C LEU A 5 -5.14 2.77 5.61
N ASN A 6 -6.46 2.87 5.45
CA ASN A 6 -7.46 2.99 6.54
C ASN A 6 -7.25 4.17 7.51
N SER A 7 -6.47 5.19 7.12
CA SER A 7 -6.30 6.38 7.96
C SER A 7 -7.62 7.16 8.06
N PRO A 8 -8.02 7.64 9.24
CA PRO A 8 -9.26 8.43 9.41
C PRO A 8 -9.23 9.76 8.64
N ASP A 9 -8.04 10.29 8.37
CA ASP A 9 -7.86 11.52 7.58
C ASP A 9 -8.06 11.29 6.07
N PHE A 10 -8.10 10.02 5.65
CA PHE A 10 -8.27 9.62 4.25
C PHE A 10 -9.34 8.52 4.09
N PRO A 11 -10.62 8.84 4.35
CA PRO A 11 -11.71 7.86 4.39
C PRO A 11 -11.96 7.12 3.08
N GLN A 12 -11.42 7.60 1.96
CA GLN A 12 -11.49 6.92 0.67
C GLN A 12 -10.50 5.77 0.50
N PHE A 13 -9.40 5.72 1.29
CA PHE A 13 -8.34 4.71 1.15
C PHE A 13 -8.54 3.53 2.11
N THR A 14 -9.76 3.00 2.13
CA THR A 14 -10.07 1.76 2.82
C THR A 14 -9.57 0.55 2.03
N ASP A 15 -9.38 -0.58 2.72
CA ASP A 15 -9.07 -1.87 2.10
C ASP A 15 -9.98 -2.20 0.91
N GLU A 16 -11.30 -1.97 1.07
CA GLU A 16 -12.30 -2.31 0.06
C GLU A 16 -12.19 -1.41 -1.17
N ASN A 17 -12.06 -0.10 -0.97
CA ASN A 17 -11.95 0.85 -2.06
C ASN A 17 -10.65 0.65 -2.83
N LEU A 18 -9.53 0.44 -2.13
CA LEU A 18 -8.26 0.20 -2.78
C LEU A 18 -8.25 -1.11 -3.57
N LYS A 19 -8.92 -2.16 -3.09
CA LYS A 19 -9.10 -3.40 -3.85
C LYS A 19 -9.88 -3.16 -5.15
N LYS A 20 -10.92 -2.33 -5.13
CA LYS A 20 -11.68 -1.95 -6.34
C LYS A 20 -10.81 -1.15 -7.30
N MET A 21 -10.09 -0.15 -6.80
CA MET A 21 -9.20 0.70 -7.61
C MET A 21 -8.03 -0.07 -8.23
N ALA A 22 -7.51 -1.09 -7.53
CA ALA A 22 -6.38 -1.88 -8.00
C ALA A 22 -6.68 -2.70 -9.26
N VAL A 23 -7.95 -2.95 -9.60
CA VAL A 23 -8.35 -3.69 -10.80
C VAL A 23 -7.92 -2.96 -12.07
N ASP A 24 -7.92 -1.63 -12.06
CA ASP A 24 -7.63 -0.80 -13.23
C ASP A 24 -6.14 -0.45 -13.38
N ILE A 25 -5.27 -0.98 -12.51
CA ILE A 25 -3.84 -0.67 -12.47
C ILE A 25 -3.03 -1.93 -12.74
N SER A 26 -2.24 -1.94 -13.82
CA SER A 26 -1.43 -3.11 -14.19
C SER A 26 -0.19 -3.31 -13.32
N ASP A 27 0.31 -2.23 -12.72
CA ASP A 27 1.55 -2.24 -11.96
C ASP A 27 1.32 -2.66 -10.49
N PRO A 28 2.36 -3.18 -9.79
CA PRO A 28 2.27 -3.49 -8.38
C PRO A 28 1.92 -2.27 -7.53
N ILE A 29 0.99 -2.45 -6.60
CA ILE A 29 0.60 -1.43 -5.63
C ILE A 29 0.93 -1.92 -4.24
N TYR A 30 1.81 -1.17 -3.56
CA TYR A 30 1.99 -1.26 -2.12
C TYR A 30 1.11 -0.21 -1.45
N ALA A 31 0.05 -0.65 -0.78
CA ALA A 31 -0.80 0.19 0.05
C ALA A 31 -0.35 0.05 1.50
N ILE A 32 0.08 1.17 2.10
CA ILE A 32 0.73 1.18 3.40
C ILE A 32 -0.01 2.14 4.34
N ASP A 33 -0.11 1.78 5.62
CA ASP A 33 -0.63 2.68 6.64
C ASP A 33 0.47 3.62 7.19
N ASP A 34 0.08 4.45 8.16
CA ASP A 34 0.94 5.49 8.72
C ASP A 34 2.08 4.94 9.60
N GLN A 35 2.05 3.63 9.91
CA GLN A 35 3.06 2.91 10.70
C GLN A 35 3.87 1.92 9.85
N THR A 36 3.86 2.13 8.54
CA THR A 36 4.57 1.30 7.58
C THR A 36 5.48 2.16 6.70
N ALA A 37 6.70 1.69 6.48
CA ALA A 37 7.67 2.29 5.58
C ALA A 37 8.11 1.28 4.50
N ILE A 38 8.49 1.82 3.34
CA ILE A 38 9.15 1.05 2.29
C ILE A 38 10.58 1.56 2.16
N LYS A 39 11.55 0.68 2.41
CA LYS A 39 12.96 0.95 2.17
C LYS A 39 13.33 0.40 0.79
N VAL A 40 14.04 1.22 0.02
CA VAL A 40 14.58 0.82 -1.29
C VAL A 40 16.08 1.01 -1.23
N ASP A 41 16.83 -0.09 -1.40
CA ASP A 41 18.30 -0.09 -1.46
C ASP A 41 18.74 -0.85 -2.72
N ASN A 42 19.32 -0.14 -3.67
CA ASN A 42 19.66 -0.65 -5.00
C ASN A 42 18.46 -1.29 -5.72
N LYS A 43 18.38 -2.62 -5.71
CA LYS A 43 17.29 -3.42 -6.31
C LYS A 43 16.46 -4.16 -5.26
N GLU A 44 16.76 -3.99 -3.99
CA GLU A 44 16.06 -4.61 -2.88
C GLU A 44 14.96 -3.66 -2.38
N ILE A 45 13.77 -4.23 -2.20
CA ILE A 45 12.60 -3.55 -1.61
C ILE A 45 12.26 -4.29 -0.33
N GLU A 46 12.30 -3.56 0.78
CA GLU A 46 11.98 -4.07 2.12
C GLU A 46 10.80 -3.28 2.69
N ILE A 47 9.76 -4.00 3.15
CA ILE A 47 8.61 -3.39 3.84
C ILE A 47 8.85 -3.52 5.35
N ILE A 48 8.93 -2.39 6.04
CA ILE A 48 9.13 -2.31 7.50
C ILE A 48 7.83 -1.81 8.10
N SER A 49 7.18 -2.61 8.94
CA SER A 49 5.81 -2.34 9.40
C SER A 49 5.60 -2.69 10.86
N GLU A 50 5.06 -1.74 11.63
CA GLU A 50 4.38 -2.00 12.90
C GLU A 50 2.84 -1.94 12.75
N GLY A 51 2.37 -1.51 11.58
CA GLY A 51 0.97 -1.43 11.20
C GLY A 51 0.54 -2.49 10.19
N LYS A 52 -0.37 -2.10 9.29
CA LYS A 52 -0.92 -2.91 8.22
C LYS A 52 -0.50 -2.37 6.86
N TYR A 53 -0.19 -3.30 5.96
CA TYR A 53 -0.06 -3.04 4.54
C TYR A 53 -0.79 -4.10 3.73
N LEU A 54 -1.11 -3.74 2.49
CA LEU A 54 -1.65 -4.63 1.47
C LEU A 54 -0.83 -4.50 0.20
N THR A 55 -0.73 -5.60 -0.55
CA THR A 55 -0.14 -5.59 -1.89
C THR A 55 -1.18 -6.02 -2.90
N TYR A 56 -1.18 -5.35 -4.05
CA TYR A 56 -2.01 -5.69 -5.19
C TYR A 56 -1.12 -5.83 -6.43
N ASN A 57 -1.43 -6.80 -7.29
CA ASN A 57 -0.79 -7.01 -8.59
C ASN A 57 0.75 -7.16 -8.54
N LEU A 58 1.30 -7.52 -7.37
CA LEU A 58 2.70 -7.89 -7.24
C LEU A 58 2.92 -9.23 -7.94
N LYS A 59 3.87 -9.30 -8.86
CA LYS A 59 4.23 -10.50 -9.63
C LYS A 59 5.49 -11.14 -9.08
#